data_AF-A0A2U1APR0-F1
#
_entry.id   AF-A0A2U1APR0-F1
#
_cell.length_a   1.000
_cell.length_b   1.000
_cell.length_c   1.000
_cell.angle_alpha   90.00
_cell.angle_beta   90.00
_cell.angle_gamma   90.00
#
_symmetry.space_group_name_H-M   'P 1'
#
loop_
_entity.id
_entity.type
_entity.pdbx_description
1 polymer ?
#
loop_
_entity_poly.entity_id
_entity_poly.type
_entity_poly.pdbx_seq_one_letter_code
_entity_poly.pdbx_strand_id
1 'polypeptide(L)'
;MEDHIRELLNRYQYSEEVKETTAFRVLFGGEDAKQIMQELGIHSVKTIHHWVADYQQKIEQGLISLPPMNEKQKQNLEALNQRNKQLEKALEEANLMILALHTMIEVAEKDLKISIRKKSGTKRS
;
A
#
# COMPACT_ATOMS: atom_id res chain seq x y z
N MET A 1 -16.64 47.28 2.67
CA MET A 1 -15.73 46.42 1.87
C MET A 1 -15.27 45.22 2.69
N GLU A 2 -14.94 45.40 3.97
CA GLU A 2 -14.53 44.31 4.86
C GLU A 2 -15.64 43.29 5.18
N ASP A 3 -16.89 43.72 5.30
CA ASP A 3 -18.01 42.82 5.64
C ASP A 3 -18.37 41.85 4.51
N HIS A 4 -18.21 42.26 3.25
CA HIS A 4 -18.44 41.39 2.09
C HIS A 4 -17.31 40.36 1.95
N ILE A 5 -16.08 40.74 2.29
CA ILE A 5 -14.94 39.82 2.34
C ILE A 5 -15.12 38.81 3.49
N ARG A 6 -15.62 39.24 4.65
CA ARG A 6 -15.97 38.35 5.77
C ARG A 6 -17.12 37.40 5.42
N GLU A 7 -18.16 37.86 4.74
CA GLU A 7 -19.28 37.03 4.30
C GLU A 7 -18.86 36.00 3.24
N LEU A 8 -17.97 36.38 2.31
CA LEU A 8 -17.36 35.46 1.35
C LEU A 8 -16.45 34.45 2.06
N LEU A 9 -15.61 34.88 3.01
CA LEU A 9 -14.76 33.98 3.80
C LEU A 9 -15.59 33.00 4.65
N ASN A 10 -16.73 33.45 5.20
CA ASN A 10 -17.63 32.62 6.00
C ASN A 10 -18.33 31.54 5.15
N ARG A 11 -18.61 31.79 3.85
CA ARG A 11 -19.09 30.75 2.91
C ARG A 11 -18.05 29.68 2.58
N TYR A 12 -16.76 30.01 2.68
CA TYR A 12 -15.65 29.06 2.53
C TYR A 12 -15.20 28.45 3.85
N GLN A 13 -15.82 28.85 4.97
CA GLN A 13 -15.51 28.34 6.29
C GLN A 13 -16.31 27.06 6.55
N TYR A 14 -15.86 25.97 5.92
CA TYR A 14 -16.39 24.65 6.19
C TYR A 14 -16.16 24.30 7.67
N SER A 15 -17.18 23.77 8.34
CA SER A 15 -17.05 23.27 9.72
C SER A 15 -15.90 22.26 9.79
N GLU A 16 -15.11 22.30 10.87
CA GLU A 16 -14.02 21.33 11.09
C GLU A 16 -14.55 19.90 11.03
N GLU A 17 -15.77 19.64 11.51
CA GLU A 17 -16.42 18.33 11.43
C GLU A 17 -16.61 17.86 9.98
N VAL A 18 -16.93 18.77 9.06
CA VAL A 18 -17.10 18.46 7.63
C VAL A 18 -15.75 18.17 6.99
N LYS A 19 -14.71 18.91 7.35
CA LYS A 19 -13.34 18.68 6.86
C LYS A 19 -12.83 17.31 7.32
N GLU A 20 -13.00 16.99 8.60
CA GLU A 20 -12.58 15.72 9.19
C GLU A 20 -13.38 14.55 8.62
N THR A 21 -14.71 14.67 8.52
CA THR A 21 -15.56 13.62 7.93
C THR A 21 -15.22 13.39 6.46
N THR A 22 -14.97 14.46 5.70
CA THR A 22 -14.55 14.38 4.30
C THR A 22 -13.20 13.70 4.16
N ALA A 23 -12.20 14.13 4.94
CA ALA A 23 -10.86 13.53 4.93
C ALA A 23 -10.92 12.04 5.33
N PHE A 24 -11.73 11.71 6.33
CA PHE A 24 -11.94 10.33 6.77
C PHE A 24 -12.56 9.45 5.68
N ARG A 25 -13.60 9.92 4.98
CA ARG A 25 -14.24 9.18 3.88
C ARG A 25 -13.30 8.93 2.71
N VAL A 26 -12.49 9.92 2.33
CA VAL A 26 -11.48 9.77 1.27
C VAL A 26 -10.41 8.74 1.68
N LEU A 27 -9.87 8.88 2.89
CA LEU A 27 -8.73 8.07 3.35
C LEU A 27 -9.10 6.63 3.71
N PHE A 28 -10.21 6.43 4.42
CA PHE A 28 -10.60 5.12 4.97
C PHE A 28 -11.78 4.49 4.22
N GLY A 29 -12.63 5.30 3.60
CA GLY A 29 -13.78 4.84 2.80
C GLY A 29 -13.41 4.46 1.37
N GLY A 30 -12.29 4.99 0.84
CA GLY A 30 -11.89 4.78 -0.56
C GLY A 30 -12.82 5.46 -1.56
N GLU A 31 -13.59 6.45 -1.11
CA GLU A 31 -14.47 7.26 -1.95
C GLU A 31 -13.66 8.30 -2.73
N ASP A 32 -14.02 8.52 -4.01
CA ASP A 32 -13.34 9.50 -4.85
C ASP A 32 -13.65 10.92 -4.38
N ALA A 33 -12.62 11.76 -4.32
CA ALA A 33 -12.76 13.17 -3.93
C ALA A 33 -13.78 13.91 -4.82
N LYS A 34 -13.97 13.49 -6.07
CA LYS A 34 -15.01 14.04 -6.97
C LYS A 34 -16.43 13.67 -6.57
N GLN A 35 -16.63 12.47 -6.04
CA GLN A 35 -17.95 12.02 -5.60
C GLN A 35 -18.38 12.78 -4.35
N ILE A 36 -17.47 12.92 -3.40
CA ILE A 36 -17.65 13.71 -2.17
C ILE A 36 -17.86 15.19 -2.50
N MET A 37 -17.14 15.72 -3.50
CA MET A 37 -17.33 17.09 -3.98
C MET A 37 -18.77 17.34 -4.44
N GLN A 38 -19.37 16.39 -5.17
CA GLN A 38 -20.75 16.49 -5.64
C GLN A 38 -21.76 16.29 -4.50
N GLU A 39 -21.51 15.37 -3.57
CA GLU A 39 -22.40 15.08 -2.44
C GLU A 39 -22.46 16.22 -1.42
N LEU A 40 -21.32 16.83 -1.10
CA LEU A 40 -21.19 17.88 -0.08
C LEU A 40 -21.20 19.30 -0.67
N GLY A 41 -21.33 19.46 -1.99
CA GLY A 41 -21.33 20.76 -2.65
C GLY A 41 -20.03 21.55 -2.46
N ILE A 42 -18.89 20.85 -2.40
CA ILE A 42 -17.58 21.49 -2.24
C ILE A 42 -17.13 22.05 -3.59
N HIS A 43 -16.65 23.28 -3.60
CA HIS A 43 -16.36 23.99 -4.86
C HIS A 43 -15.08 23.51 -5.57
N SER A 44 -14.21 22.74 -4.89
CA SER A 44 -12.97 22.26 -5.48
C SER A 44 -12.45 20.96 -4.86
N VAL A 45 -12.05 20.03 -5.73
CA VAL A 45 -11.31 18.81 -5.37
C VAL A 45 -9.96 19.16 -4.71
N LYS A 46 -9.33 20.29 -5.09
CA LYS A 46 -8.05 20.72 -4.49
C LYS A 46 -8.19 21.02 -3.00
N THR A 47 -9.34 21.60 -2.60
CA THR A 47 -9.63 21.89 -1.20
C THR A 47 -9.80 20.60 -0.40
N ILE A 48 -10.43 19.58 -0.98
CA ILE A 48 -10.55 18.24 -0.37
C ILE A 48 -9.17 17.61 -0.18
N HIS A 49 -8.31 17.65 -1.20
CA HIS A 49 -6.94 17.14 -1.08
C HIS A 49 -6.12 17.87 -0.03
N HIS A 50 -6.32 19.19 0.12
CA HIS A 50 -5.66 19.96 1.17
C HIS A 50 -6.11 19.52 2.56
N TRP A 51 -7.43 19.34 2.78
CA TRP A 51 -7.93 18.83 4.06
C TRP A 51 -7.45 17.41 4.36
N VAL A 52 -7.35 16.56 3.34
CA VAL A 52 -6.76 15.22 3.48
C VAL A 52 -5.30 15.30 3.92
N ALA A 53 -4.50 16.18 3.31
CA ALA A 53 -3.11 16.38 3.69
C ALA A 53 -2.96 16.96 5.11
N ASP A 54 -3.79 17.95 5.48
CA ASP A 54 -3.81 18.52 6.83
C ASP A 54 -4.20 17.45 7.87
N TYR A 55 -5.16 16.60 7.55
CA TYR A 55 -5.60 15.50 8.40
C TYR A 55 -4.50 14.42 8.55
N GLN A 56 -3.80 14.07 7.46
CA GLN A 56 -2.63 13.19 7.51
C GLN A 56 -1.51 13.76 8.38
N GLN A 57 -1.21 15.05 8.23
CA GLN A 57 -0.20 15.72 9.02
C GLN A 57 -0.58 15.76 10.51
N LYS A 58 -1.84 16.00 10.85
CA LYS A 58 -2.35 15.91 12.23
C LYS A 58 -2.25 14.49 12.81
N ILE A 59 -2.46 13.45 11.99
CA ILE A 59 -2.25 12.06 12.38
C ILE A 59 -0.77 11.80 12.66
N GLU A 60 0.14 12.20 11.76
CA GLU A 60 1.58 12.00 11.91
C GLU A 60 2.14 12.72 13.15
N GLN A 61 1.58 13.88 13.47
CA GLN A 61 1.91 14.65 14.68
C GLN A 61 1.25 14.10 15.96
N GLY A 62 0.42 13.05 15.86
CA GLY A 62 -0.23 12.40 17.00
C GLY A 62 -1.37 13.21 17.63
N LEU A 63 -1.85 14.26 16.96
CA LEU A 63 -2.96 15.10 17.42
C LEU A 63 -4.33 14.42 17.23
N ILE A 64 -4.40 13.44 16.31
CA ILE A 64 -5.60 12.68 16.01
C ILE A 64 -5.28 11.19 16.09
N SER A 65 -6.07 10.44 16.85
CA SER A 65 -5.97 8.98 16.88
C SER A 65 -6.51 8.40 15.58
N LEU A 66 -5.72 7.51 14.96
CA LEU A 66 -6.18 6.73 13.82
C LEU A 66 -7.48 5.99 14.20
N PRO A 67 -8.51 6.04 13.34
CA PRO A 67 -9.72 5.29 13.55
C PRO A 67 -9.44 3.79 13.51
N PRO A 68 -10.20 2.98 14.26
CA PRO A 68 -10.07 1.54 14.22
C PRO A 68 -10.31 1.04 12.80
N MET A 69 -9.43 0.15 12.35
CA MET A 69 -9.43 -0.41 11.01
C MET A 69 -10.79 -1.02 10.65
N ASN A 70 -11.32 -0.69 9.46
CA ASN A 70 -12.61 -1.20 8.99
C ASN A 70 -12.56 -2.73 8.80
N GLU A 71 -13.66 -3.44 9.06
CA GLU A 71 -13.74 -4.92 8.95
C GLU A 71 -13.32 -5.43 7.56
N LYS A 72 -13.66 -4.72 6.48
CA LYS A 72 -13.19 -5.05 5.12
C LYS A 72 -11.66 -4.98 4.98
N GLN A 73 -11.04 -4.01 5.65
CA GLN A 73 -9.58 -3.85 5.62
C GLN A 73 -8.92 -4.97 6.44
N LYS A 74 -9.50 -5.37 7.58
CA LYS A 74 -9.03 -6.53 8.37
C LYS A 74 -9.08 -7.82 7.57
N GLN A 75 -10.21 -8.08 6.88
CA GLN A 75 -10.35 -9.26 6.01
C GLN A 75 -9.34 -9.26 4.87
N ASN A 76 -9.07 -8.08 4.27
CA ASN A 76 -8.06 -7.95 3.23
C ASN A 76 -6.65 -8.22 3.77
N LEU A 77 -6.31 -7.69 4.95
CA LEU A 77 -5.04 -8.01 5.61
C LEU A 77 -4.89 -9.51 5.90
N GLU A 78 -5.94 -10.16 6.36
CA GLU A 78 -5.90 -11.60 6.63
C GLU A 78 -5.67 -12.40 5.34
N ALA A 79 -6.41 -12.08 4.27
CA ALA A 79 -6.22 -12.68 2.96
C ALA A 79 -4.80 -12.41 2.40
N LEU A 80 -4.26 -11.21 2.60
CA LEU A 80 -2.91 -10.85 2.18
C LEU A 80 -1.85 -11.64 2.96
N ASN A 81 -2.01 -11.78 4.28
CA ASN A 81 -1.12 -12.57 5.13
C ASN A 81 -1.15 -14.06 4.75
N GLN A 82 -2.33 -14.61 4.45
CA GLN A 82 -2.45 -15.99 3.97
C GLN A 82 -1.70 -16.19 2.65
N ARG A 83 -1.81 -15.25 1.70
CA ARG A 83 -1.07 -15.29 0.43
C ARG A 83 0.44 -15.20 0.65
N ASN A 84 0.90 -14.29 1.51
CA ASN A 84 2.32 -14.18 1.83
C ASN A 84 2.87 -15.48 2.39
N LYS A 85 2.16 -16.11 3.34
CA LYS A 85 2.58 -17.40 3.90
C LYS A 85 2.64 -18.52 2.84
N GLN A 86 1.70 -18.54 1.89
CA GLN A 86 1.72 -19.50 0.79
C GLN A 86 2.92 -19.26 -0.14
N LEU A 87 3.23 -18.00 -0.45
CA LEU A 87 4.36 -17.63 -1.30
C LEU A 87 5.70 -17.96 -0.62
N GLU A 88 5.84 -17.67 0.67
CA GLU A 88 7.03 -18.02 1.46
C GLU A 88 7.27 -19.54 1.44
N LYS A 89 6.21 -20.34 1.64
CA LYS A 89 6.31 -21.80 1.60
C LYS A 89 6.73 -22.30 0.21
N ALA A 90 6.12 -21.79 -0.86
CA ALA A 90 6.48 -22.17 -2.23
C ALA A 90 7.94 -21.80 -2.56
N LEU A 91 8.43 -20.68 -2.02
CA LEU A 91 9.81 -20.25 -2.18
C LEU A 91 10.78 -21.18 -1.42
N GLU A 92 10.42 -21.60 -0.21
CA GLU A 92 11.20 -22.58 0.56
C GLU A 92 11.28 -23.94 -0.17
N GLU A 93 10.15 -24.45 -0.66
CA GLU A 93 10.08 -25.70 -1.42
C GLU A 93 10.93 -25.64 -2.71
N ALA A 94 10.87 -24.53 -3.45
CA ALA A 94 11.68 -24.31 -4.64
C ALA A 94 13.18 -24.27 -4.32
N ASN A 95 13.58 -23.56 -3.26
CA ASN A 95 14.98 -23.52 -2.82
C ASN A 95 15.50 -24.88 -2.40
N LEU A 96 14.69 -25.67 -1.68
CA LEU A 96 15.02 -27.04 -1.31
C LEU A 96 15.19 -27.94 -2.53
N MET A 97 14.31 -27.82 -3.52
CA MET A 97 14.43 -28.56 -4.79
C MET A 97 15.69 -28.18 -5.56
N ILE A 98 16.02 -26.89 -5.65
CA ILE A 98 17.25 -26.40 -6.28
C ILE A 98 18.48 -26.97 -5.58
N LEU A 99 18.50 -26.94 -4.24
CA LEU A 99 19.59 -27.49 -3.45
C LEU A 99 19.76 -28.99 -3.72
N ALA A 100 18.67 -29.76 -3.65
CA ALA A 100 18.68 -31.19 -3.90
C ALA A 100 19.18 -31.53 -5.31
N LEU A 101 18.75 -30.77 -6.32
CA LEU A 101 19.23 -30.93 -7.71
C LEU A 101 20.72 -30.62 -7.83
N HIS A 102 21.21 -29.54 -7.22
CA HIS A 102 22.64 -29.24 -7.21
C HIS A 102 23.45 -30.35 -6.55
N THR A 103 23.03 -30.83 -5.38
CA THR A 103 23.71 -31.93 -4.68
C THR A 103 23.69 -33.23 -5.49
N MET A 104 22.57 -33.55 -6.13
CA MET A 104 22.47 -34.72 -7.01
C MET A 104 23.44 -34.64 -8.19
N ILE A 105 23.56 -33.46 -8.80
CA ILE A 105 24.53 -33.22 -9.87
C ILE A 105 25.96 -33.41 -9.34
N GLU A 106 26.30 -32.84 -8.19
CA GLU A 106 27.65 -33.00 -7.60
C GLU A 106 28.02 -34.45 -7.31
N VAL A 107 27.09 -35.23 -6.74
CA VAL A 107 27.28 -36.66 -6.49
C VAL A 107 27.46 -37.42 -7.81
N ALA A 108 26.61 -37.17 -8.80
CA ALA A 108 26.71 -37.82 -10.11
C ALA A 108 28.02 -37.49 -10.83
N GLU A 109 28.48 -36.23 -10.81
CA GLU A 109 29.77 -35.85 -11.41
C GLU A 109 30.95 -36.54 -10.72
N LYS A 110 30.88 -36.70 -9.39
CA LYS A 110 31.93 -37.34 -8.58
C LYS A 110 32.02 -38.85 -8.86
N ASP A 111 30.87 -39.54 -8.85
CA ASP A 111 30.82 -41.00 -8.92
C ASP A 111 30.98 -41.52 -10.35
N LEU A 112 30.35 -40.85 -11.32
CA LEU A 112 30.36 -41.26 -12.73
C LEU A 112 31.49 -40.61 -13.53
N LYS A 113 32.23 -39.65 -12.96
CA LYS A 113 33.31 -38.87 -13.61
C LYS A 113 32.90 -38.20 -14.93
N ILE A 114 31.61 -37.95 -15.13
CA ILE A 114 31.06 -37.19 -16.25
C ILE A 114 30.86 -35.73 -15.84
N SER A 115 31.11 -34.79 -16.76
CA SER A 115 30.81 -33.37 -16.54
C SER A 115 29.38 -33.06 -16.98
N ILE A 116 28.48 -32.84 -16.04
CA ILE A 116 27.08 -32.49 -16.30
C ILE A 116 26.93 -30.96 -16.35
N ARG A 117 27.63 -30.25 -15.46
CA ARG A 117 27.63 -28.78 -15.40
C ARG A 117 28.69 -28.20 -16.33
N LYS A 118 28.33 -27.12 -17.04
CA LYS A 118 29.29 -26.30 -17.78
C LYS A 118 30.26 -25.63 -16.81
N LYS A 119 31.55 -25.97 -16.89
CA LYS A 119 32.59 -25.30 -16.09
C LYS A 119 32.86 -23.91 -16.67
N SER A 120 32.80 -22.88 -15.83
CA SER A 120 33.14 -21.51 -16.21
C SER A 120 34.65 -21.44 -16.45
N GLY A 121 35.09 -21.46 -17.71
CA GLY A 121 36.52 -21.30 -18.01
C GLY A 121 37.05 -21.84 -19.34
N THR A 122 36.30 -22.61 -20.15
CA THR A 122 36.86 -23.06 -21.43
C THR A 122 36.82 -21.92 -22.46
N LYS A 123 37.98 -21.27 -22.63
CA LYS A 123 38.25 -20.29 -23.69
C LYS A 123 37.85 -20.91 -25.04
N ARG A 124 36.91 -20.29 -25.76
CA ARG A 124 36.64 -20.66 -27.16
C ARG A 124 37.79 -20.09 -27.99
N SER A 125 38.58 -20.96 -28.59
CA SER A 125 39.51 -20.59 -29.67
C SER A 125 38.74 -20.32 -30.95
#